data_AF-A0A7S4RD98-F1
#
_entry.id   AF-A0A7S4RD98-F1
#
_cell.length_a   1.000
_cell.length_b   1.000
_cell.length_c   1.000
_cell.angle_alpha   90.00
_cell.angle_beta   90.00
_cell.angle_gamma   90.00
#
_symmetry.space_group_name_H-M   'P 1'
#
loop_
_entity.id
_entity.type
_entity.pdbx_description
1 polymer ?
#
loop_
_entity_poly.entity_id
_entity_poly.type
_entity_poly.pdbx_seq_one_letter_code
_entity_poly.pdbx_strand_id
1 'polypeptide(L)'
;MSEAPDVSVQLLSLKRNSPEALSTVTIDFEGRDEYVAVHPEFGPIINRFGGGTEYLQHYLGKVGNPLSRAATPLIKKWPDLTPTEGEVLVHIAAKMNRRVAERSG
;
A
#
# COMPACT_ATOMS: atom_id res chain seq x y z
N MET A 1 -19.43 11.23 19.49
CA MET A 1 -18.10 10.73 19.90
C MET A 1 -17.70 9.74 18.83
N SER A 2 -16.70 10.05 18.00
CA SER A 2 -16.30 9.17 16.88
C SER A 2 -15.25 8.20 17.41
N GLU A 3 -15.58 6.90 17.46
CA GLU A 3 -14.61 5.83 17.70
C GLU A 3 -13.56 5.84 16.58
N ALA A 4 -12.29 5.70 16.94
CA ALA A 4 -11.22 5.51 15.97
C ALA A 4 -11.35 4.09 15.37
N PRO A 5 -11.11 3.91 14.06
CA PRO A 5 -11.15 2.59 13.45
C PRO A 5 -10.09 1.67 14.06
N ASP A 6 -10.52 0.49 14.51
CA ASP A 6 -9.68 -0.54 15.12
C ASP A 6 -8.96 -1.33 14.03
N VAL A 7 -7.67 -1.03 13.79
CA VAL A 7 -6.87 -1.69 12.77
C VAL A 7 -6.37 -3.04 13.30
N SER A 8 -7.05 -4.12 12.91
CA SER A 8 -6.64 -5.48 13.22
C SER A 8 -5.68 -6.04 12.16
N VAL A 9 -4.44 -6.36 12.56
CA VAL A 9 -3.44 -6.98 11.68
C VAL A 9 -3.50 -8.50 11.83
N GLN A 10 -3.82 -9.23 10.76
CA GLN A 10 -3.81 -10.69 10.74
C GLN A 10 -2.70 -11.19 9.78
N LEU A 11 -1.72 -11.93 10.29
CA LEU A 11 -0.67 -12.53 9.46
C LEU A 11 -1.21 -13.75 8.69
N LEU A 12 -1.44 -13.60 7.38
CA LEU A 12 -1.73 -14.72 6.48
C LEU A 12 -0.47 -15.10 5.70
N SER A 13 0.09 -16.28 6.03
CA SER A 13 1.23 -16.88 5.34
C SER A 13 0.82 -17.41 3.96
N LEU A 14 0.91 -16.59 2.90
CA LEU A 14 0.76 -17.06 1.52
C LEU A 14 2.03 -17.78 1.05
N LYS A 15 2.00 -19.11 1.04
CA LYS A 15 3.04 -19.94 0.41
C LYS A 15 2.91 -19.90 -1.12
N ARG A 16 3.89 -19.30 -1.79
CA ARG A 16 4.78 -19.98 -2.76
C ARG A 16 5.85 -19.00 -3.28
N ASN A 17 7.10 -19.23 -2.87
CA ASN A 17 8.36 -18.72 -3.42
C ASN A 17 8.93 -17.37 -2.94
N SER A 18 8.94 -17.10 -1.63
CA SER A 18 10.11 -16.56 -0.89
C SER A 18 9.79 -16.43 0.61
N PRO A 19 10.76 -16.54 1.52
CA PRO A 19 10.56 -16.47 2.98
C PRO A 19 10.32 -15.05 3.51
N GLU A 20 9.99 -14.09 2.64
CA GLU A 20 9.64 -12.73 3.04
C GLU A 20 8.22 -12.76 3.62
N ALA A 21 8.13 -12.63 4.95
CA ALA A 21 6.87 -12.70 5.66
C ALA A 21 5.96 -11.54 5.27
N LEU A 22 5.09 -11.76 4.28
CA LEU A 22 3.99 -10.85 3.99
C LEU A 22 3.04 -10.83 5.19
N SER A 23 2.67 -9.63 5.63
CA SER A 23 1.56 -9.45 6.57
C SER A 23 0.30 -9.09 5.80
N THR A 24 -0.87 -9.31 6.41
CA THR A 24 -2.15 -8.82 5.88
C THR A 24 -2.76 -7.87 6.89
N VAL A 25 -3.18 -6.71 6.41
CA VAL A 25 -3.88 -5.70 7.20
C VAL A 25 -5.32 -5.66 6.73
N THR A 26 -6.25 -5.75 7.67
CA THR A 26 -7.68 -5.58 7.40
C THR A 26 -8.06 -4.13 7.69
N ILE A 27 -8.78 -3.51 6.77
CA ILE A 27 -9.26 -2.13 6.88
C ILE A 27 -10.77 -2.13 6.68
N ASP A 28 -11.51 -1.48 7.58
CA ASP A 28 -12.89 -1.09 7.28
C ASP A 28 -12.88 0.09 6.32
N PHE A 29 -13.36 -0.14 5.10
CA PHE A 29 -13.52 0.90 4.08
C PHE A 29 -14.96 0.91 3.55
N GLU A 30 -15.72 1.91 4.00
CA GLU A 30 -17.15 2.10 3.66
C GLU A 30 -18.04 0.93 4.13
N GLY A 31 -17.78 0.38 5.32
CA GLY A 31 -18.59 -0.68 5.92
C GLY A 31 -18.31 -2.06 5.35
N ARG A 32 -17.12 -2.25 4.76
CA ARG A 32 -16.63 -3.52 4.22
C ARG A 32 -15.17 -3.72 4.62
N ASP A 33 -14.86 -4.95 4.99
CA ASP A 33 -13.48 -5.35 5.28
C ASP A 33 -12.71 -5.53 3.97
N GLU A 34 -11.69 -4.70 3.80
CA GLU A 34 -10.71 -4.78 2.72
C GLU A 34 -9.41 -5.36 3.24
N TYR A 35 -8.79 -6.25 2.46
CA TYR A 35 -7.56 -6.93 2.84
C TYR A 35 -6.39 -6.42 2.00
N VAL A 36 -5.35 -5.95 2.66
CA VAL A 36 -4.14 -5.44 2.02
C VAL A 36 -2.95 -6.29 2.44
N ALA A 37 -2.30 -6.92 1.46
CA ALA A 37 -1.01 -7.58 1.69
C ALA A 37 0.10 -6.52 1.78
N VAL A 38 0.98 -6.66 2.76
CA VAL A 38 2.08 -5.71 3.03
C VAL A 38 3.40 -6.46 3.07
N HIS A 39 4.35 -6.01 2.26
CA HIS A 39 5.72 -6.47 2.29
C HIS A 39 6.53 -5.69 3.34
N PRO A 40 7.36 -6.36 4.18
CA PRO A 40 8.07 -5.69 5.26
C PRO A 40 9.07 -4.62 4.80
N GLU A 41 9.61 -4.72 3.59
CA GLU A 41 10.55 -3.74 3.03
C GLU A 41 9.94 -2.80 1.98
N PHE A 42 8.88 -3.23 1.29
CA PHE A 42 8.37 -2.52 0.11
C PHE A 42 6.99 -1.90 0.34
N GLY A 43 6.31 -2.30 1.42
CA GLY A 43 5.01 -1.77 1.79
C GLY A 43 3.82 -2.46 1.12
N PRO A 44 2.66 -1.80 1.06
CA PRO A 44 1.42 -2.42 0.64
C PRO A 44 1.43 -2.75 -0.85
N ILE A 45 0.84 -3.90 -1.18
CA ILE A 45 0.72 -4.41 -2.54
C ILE A 45 -0.61 -3.93 -3.13
N ILE A 46 -0.54 -3.42 -4.35
CA ILE A 46 -1.71 -3.04 -5.14
C ILE A 46 -1.85 -3.90 -6.39
N ASN A 47 -3.10 -4.18 -6.74
CA ASN A 47 -3.50 -4.89 -7.94
C ASN A 47 -3.54 -3.92 -9.12
N ARG A 48 -3.03 -4.38 -10.27
CA ARG A 48 -3.14 -3.69 -11.56
C ARG A 48 -4.29 -4.27 -12.35
N PHE A 49 -4.89 -3.42 -13.19
CA PHE A 49 -5.84 -3.89 -14.18
C PHE A 49 -5.12 -4.86 -15.15
N GLY A 50 -5.72 -6.03 -15.41
CA GLY A 50 -5.08 -7.10 -16.19
C GLY A 50 -4.32 -8.15 -15.37
N GLY A 51 -4.40 -8.11 -14.03
CA GLY A 51 -3.99 -9.22 -13.15
C GLY A 51 -2.56 -9.18 -12.62
N GLY A 52 -1.81 -8.09 -12.85
CA GLY A 52 -0.49 -7.89 -12.22
C GLY A 52 -0.57 -7.27 -10.82
N THR A 53 0.53 -7.28 -10.09
CA THR A 53 0.67 -6.63 -8.77
C THR A 53 1.92 -5.76 -8.72
N GLU A 54 1.90 -4.71 -7.90
CA GLU A 54 3.08 -3.89 -7.61
C GLU A 54 3.06 -3.37 -6.17
N TYR A 55 4.20 -2.85 -5.69
CA TYR A 55 4.29 -2.18 -4.40
C TYR A 55 3.90 -0.70 -4.54
N LEU A 56 3.05 -0.22 -3.64
CA LEU A 56 2.67 1.18 -3.59
C LEU A 56 3.79 2.02 -2.96
N GLN A 57 4.28 3.01 -3.72
CA GLN A 57 5.39 3.87 -3.32
C GLN A 57 4.91 5.21 -2.72
N HIS A 58 5.62 5.70 -1.72
CA HIS A 58 5.38 7.03 -1.13
C HIS A 58 6.18 8.12 -1.85
N TYR A 59 5.50 8.90 -2.69
CA TYR A 59 6.11 10.01 -3.42
C TYR A 59 6.03 11.30 -2.61
N LEU A 60 7.18 11.82 -2.17
CA LEU A 60 7.30 13.10 -1.46
C LEU A 60 7.34 14.31 -2.41
N GLY A 61 7.52 14.06 -3.70
CA GLY A 61 7.64 15.09 -4.72
C GLY A 61 8.76 14.78 -5.70
N LYS A 62 9.30 15.81 -6.33
CA LYS A 62 10.43 15.70 -7.27
C LYS A 62 11.45 16.78 -6.95
N VAL A 63 12.73 16.42 -6.93
CA VAL A 63 13.80 17.42 -6.96
C VAL A 63 14.19 17.62 -8.41
N GLY A 64 13.94 18.82 -8.91
CA GLY A 64 14.45 19.27 -10.19
C GLY A 64 15.72 20.09 -9.98
N ASN A 65 16.73 19.85 -10.81
CA ASN A 65 17.78 20.84 -11.00
C ASN A 65 17.21 21.91 -11.96
N PRO A 66 17.20 23.21 -11.61
CA PRO A 66 16.68 24.27 -12.49
C PRO A 66 17.31 24.30 -13.89
N LEU A 67 18.53 23.78 -14.03
CA LEU A 67 19.27 23.72 -15.29
C LEU A 67 19.04 22.41 -16.07
N SER A 68 18.28 21.45 -15.53
CA SER A 68 17.98 20.17 -16.15
C SER A 68 16.48 19.96 -16.31
N ARG A 69 16.05 19.40 -17.44
CA ARG A 69 14.67 18.93 -17.62
C ARG A 69 14.38 17.63 -16.85
N ALA A 70 15.42 16.96 -16.33
CA ALA A 70 15.26 15.75 -15.55
C ALA A 70 14.93 16.10 -14.09
N ALA A 71 13.80 15.60 -13.60
CA ALA A 71 13.41 15.68 -12.20
C ALA A 71 13.42 14.27 -11.61
N THR A 72 14.13 14.07 -10.50
CA THR A 72 14.22 12.77 -9.82
C THR A 72 13.13 12.69 -8.76
N PRO A 73 12.30 11.64 -8.74
CA PRO A 73 11.29 11.49 -7.70
C PRO A 73 11.96 11.26 -6.34
N LEU A 74 11.48 11.98 -5.33
CA LEU A 74 11.80 11.68 -3.93
C LEU A 74 10.83 10.61 -3.47
N ILE A 75 11.34 9.39 -3.29
CA ILE A 75 10.57 8.24 -2.82
C ILE A 75 11.06 7.88 -1.43
N LYS A 76 10.16 7.86 -0.46
CA LYS A 76 10.45 7.40 0.89
C LYS A 76 10.23 5.89 0.96
N LYS A 77 11.20 5.14 1.49
CA LYS A 77 11.08 3.69 1.63
C LYS A 77 10.14 3.34 2.77
N TRP A 78 9.50 2.17 2.66
CA TRP A 78 8.53 1.69 3.65
C TRP A 78 9.06 1.65 5.09
N PRO A 79 10.28 1.13 5.36
CA PRO A 79 10.82 1.10 6.73
C PRO A 79 11.10 2.49 7.33
N ASP A 80 11.20 3.51 6.48
CA ASP A 80 11.50 4.88 6.90
C ASP A 80 10.21 5.69 7.18
N LEU A 81 9.03 5.15 6.83
CA LEU A 81 7.76 5.83 7.01
C LEU A 81 7.40 5.99 8.48
N THR A 82 6.72 7.09 8.79
CA THR A 82 6.04 7.23 10.07
C THR A 82 4.85 6.26 10.13
N PRO A 83 4.38 5.87 11.34
CA PRO A 83 3.19 5.03 11.47
C PRO A 83 1.98 5.56 10.68
N THR A 84 1.75 6.88 10.73
CA THR A 84 0.66 7.55 9.99
C THR A 84 0.84 7.49 8.48
N GLU A 85 2.06 7.69 7.97
CA GLU A 85 2.33 7.56 6.52
C GLU A 85 2.09 6.12 6.05
N GLY A 86 2.49 5.14 6.85
CA GLY A 86 2.23 3.72 6.58
C GLY A 86 0.74 3.41 6.54
N GLU A 87 -0.01 3.85 7.55
CA GLU A 87 -1.47 3.72 7.61
C GLU A 87 -2.14 4.33 6.37
N VAL A 88 -1.80 5.56 6.02
CA VAL A 88 -2.36 6.24 4.83
C VAL A 88 -2.11 5.44 3.56
N LEU A 89 -0.90 4.89 3.37
CA LEU A 89 -0.60 4.07 2.19
C LEU A 89 -1.39 2.77 2.15
N VAL A 90 -1.62 2.14 3.31
CA VAL A 90 -2.43 0.92 3.41
C VAL A 90 -3.89 1.23 3.05
N HIS A 91 -4.44 2.35 3.51
CA HIS A 91 -5.76 2.83 3.08
C HIS A 91 -5.84 3.13 1.58
N ILE A 92 -4.81 3.77 1.00
CA ILE A 92 -4.73 4.02 -0.44
C ILE A 92 -4.74 2.69 -1.20
N ALA A 93 -3.95 1.71 -0.76
CA ALA A 93 -3.86 0.40 -1.38
C ALA A 93 -5.20 -0.35 -1.34
N ALA A 94 -5.90 -0.34 -0.20
CA ALA A 94 -7.25 -0.92 -0.09
C ALA A 94 -8.21 -0.31 -1.10
N LYS A 95 -8.27 1.03 -1.17
CA LYS A 95 -9.14 1.74 -2.11
C LYS A 95 -8.80 1.42 -3.57
N MET A 96 -7.51 1.32 -3.92
CA MET A 96 -7.07 0.97 -5.26
C MET A 96 -7.44 -0.47 -5.63
N ASN A 97 -7.22 -1.41 -4.72
CA ASN A 97 -7.52 -2.83 -4.92
C ASN A 97 -9.01 -3.06 -5.11
N ARG A 98 -9.85 -2.43 -4.28
CA ARG A 98 -11.31 -2.46 -4.42
C ARG A 98 -11.74 -1.94 -5.78
N ARG A 99 -11.24 -0.78 -6.21
CA ARG A 99 -11.57 -0.20 -7.52
C ARG A 99 -11.20 -1.13 -8.68
N VAL A 100 -10.10 -1.88 -8.57
CA VAL A 100 -9.70 -2.86 -9.59
C VAL A 100 -10.62 -4.08 -9.57
N ALA A 101 -10.99 -4.57 -8.40
CA ALA A 101 -11.94 -5.68 -8.24
C ALA A 101 -13.31 -5.34 -8.83
N GLU A 102 -13.85 -4.16 -8.50
CA GLU A 102 -15.15 -3.65 -9.01
C GLU A 102 -15.20 -3.48 -10.53
N ARG A 103 -14.05 -3.30 -11.20
CA ARG A 103 -13.96 -3.16 -12.65
C ARG A 103 -13.70 -4.46 -13.40
N SER A 104 -13.26 -5.50 -12.70
CA SER A 104 -12.87 -6.78 -13.28
C SER A 104 -13.96 -7.85 -13.16
N GLY A 105 -15.00 -7.60 -12.36
CA GLY A 105 -16.25 -8.36 -12.32
C GLY A 105 -17.36 -7.67 -13.11
#